data_AF-A0A2M6GIG3-F1
#
_entry.id   AF-A0A2M6GIG3-F1
#
_cell.length_a   1.000
_cell.length_b   1.000
_cell.length_c   1.000
_cell.angle_alpha   90.00
_cell.angle_beta   90.00
_cell.angle_gamma   90.00
#
_symmetry.space_group_name_H-M   'P 1'
#
loop_
_entity.id
_entity.type
_entity.pdbx_description
1 polymer ?
#
loop_
_entity_poly.entity_id
_entity_poly.type
_entity_poly.pdbx_seq_one_letter_code
_entity_poly.pdbx_strand_id
1 'polypeptide(L)' 'LPRLIEHVQNGTLNPKAMITHRVPLEEIADAYRMFSGKLDNCIKTVLIPPSARM' A
#
# COMPACT_ATOMS: atom_id res chain seq x y z
N LEU A 1 -18.49 -0.79 1.46
CA LEU A 1 -17.39 -1.58 0.83
C LEU A 1 -17.81 -2.32 -0.45
N PRO A 2 -18.97 -2.99 -0.54
CA PRO A 2 -19.32 -3.82 -1.71
C PRO A 2 -19.11 -3.14 -3.07
N ARG A 3 -19.61 -1.91 -3.22
CA ARG A 3 -19.45 -1.11 -4.45
C ARG A 3 -17.99 -0.83 -4.85
N LEU A 4 -17.09 -0.59 -3.90
CA LEU A 4 -15.68 -0.34 -4.21
C LEU A 4 -14.97 -1.62 -4.65
N ILE A 5 -15.35 -2.75 -4.04
CA ILE A 5 -14.84 -4.07 -4.43
C ILE A 5 -15.30 -4.40 -5.85
N GLU A 6 -16.58 -4.19 -6.17
CA GLU A 6 -17.11 -4.36 -7.53
C GLU A 6 -16.35 -3.52 -8.55
N HIS A 7 -16.06 -2.24 -8.24
CA HIS A 7 -15.28 -1.38 -9.12
C HIS A 7 -13.85 -1.87 -9.34
N VAL A 8 -13.22 -2.48 -8.34
CA VAL A 8 -11.89 -3.09 -8.49
C VAL A 8 -11.97 -4.36 -9.34
N GLN A 9 -12.96 -5.21 -9.09
CA GLN A 9 -13.18 -6.45 -9.83
C GLN A 9 -13.51 -6.20 -11.31
N ASN A 10 -14.29 -5.15 -11.59
CA ASN A 10 -14.67 -4.75 -12.94
C ASN A 10 -13.58 -3.91 -13.65
N GLY A 11 -12.45 -3.65 -13.01
CA GLY A 11 -11.35 -2.86 -13.57
C GLY A 11 -11.59 -1.34 -13.63
N THR A 12 -12.75 -0.85 -13.17
CA THR A 12 -13.08 0.57 -13.05
C THR A 12 -12.08 1.33 -12.16
N LEU A 13 -11.55 0.66 -11.14
CA LEU A 13 -10.54 1.21 -10.23
C LEU A 13 -9.34 0.28 -10.13
N ASN A 14 -8.14 0.85 -10.30
CA ASN A 14 -6.88 0.15 -10.02
C ASN A 14 -6.17 0.76 -8.79
N PRO A 15 -6.50 0.34 -7.56
CA PRO A 15 -5.87 0.86 -6.35
C PRO A 15 -4.38 0.51 -6.25
N LYS A 16 -3.90 -0.50 -7.00
CA LYS A 16 -2.48 -0.88 -6.99
C LYS A 16 -1.58 0.24 -7.54
N ALA A 17 -2.10 1.08 -8.43
CA ALA A 17 -1.35 2.19 -9.04
C ALA A 17 -0.93 3.27 -8.03
N MET A 18 -1.61 3.37 -6.88
CA MET A 18 -1.29 4.35 -5.84
C MET A 18 -0.18 3.85 -4.88
N ILE A 19 0.11 2.55 -4.87
CA ILE A 19 1.08 1.95 -3.95
C ILE A 19 2.50 2.20 -4.50
N THR A 20 3.21 3.14 -3.89
CA THR A 20 4.60 3.48 -4.26
C THR A 20 5.60 2.60 -3.53
N HIS A 21 5.30 2.19 -2.29
CA HIS A 21 6.22 1.43 -1.45
C HIS A 21 5.55 0.19 -0.86
N ARG A 22 6.28 -0.92 -0.89
CA ARG A 22 5.95 -2.18 -0.20
C ARG A 22 7.10 -2.47 0.75
N VAL A 23 6.81 -2.54 2.04
CA VAL A 23 7.83 -2.62 3.09
C VAL A 23 7.52 -3.81 4.01
N PRO A 24 8.50 -4.61 4.45
CA PRO A 24 8.27 -5.63 5.47
C PRO A 24 7.65 -5.05 6.74
N LEU A 25 6.80 -5.81 7.42
CA LEU A 25 6.15 -5.34 8.66
C LEU A 25 7.16 -5.00 9.76
N GLU A 26 8.30 -5.68 9.77
CA GLU A 26 9.40 -5.49 10.72
C GLU A 26 10.02 -4.09 10.60
N GLU A 27 9.90 -3.44 9.44
CA GLU A 27 10.44 -2.10 9.13
C GLU A 27 9.38 -0.98 9.28
N ILE A 28 8.28 -1.25 10.01
CA ILE A 28 7.14 -0.32 10.14
C ILE A 28 7.53 1.09 10.62
N ALA A 29 8.53 1.22 11.50
CA ALA A 29 8.95 2.52 12.01
C ALA A 29 9.47 3.43 10.88
N ASP A 30 10.28 2.89 9.98
CA ASP A 30 10.80 3.62 8.82
C ASP A 30 9.71 3.86 7.77
N ALA A 31 8.86 2.88 7.51
CA ALA A 31 7.69 3.04 6.64
C ALA A 31 6.76 4.18 7.11
N TYR A 32 6.55 4.28 8.43
CA TYR A 32 5.74 5.34 9.03
C TYR A 32 6.42 6.71 8.91
N ARG A 33 7.74 6.78 9.17
CA ARG A 33 8.51 8.02 9.01
C ARG A 33 8.48 8.51 7.57
N MET A 34 8.68 7.62 6.59
CA MET A 34 8.60 7.94 5.16
C MET A 34 7.21 8.46 4.78
N PHE A 35 6.15 7.76 5.21
CA PHE A 35 4.77 8.14 4.89
C PHE A 35 4.36 9.47 5.52
N SER A 36 4.60 9.64 6.83
CA SER A 36 4.25 10.85 7.57
C SER A 36 5.06 12.07 7.13
N GLY A 37 6.35 11.86 6.82
CA GLY A 37 7.25 12.89 6.31
C GLY A 37 7.11 13.18 4.81
N LYS A 38 6.25 12.43 4.08
CA LYS A 38 6.14 12.49 2.60
C LYS A 38 7.49 12.41 1.89
N LEU A 39 8.36 11.54 2.39
CA LEU A 39 9.70 11.35 1.87
C LEU A 39 9.65 10.43 0.65
N ASP A 40 10.69 10.47 -0.18
CA ASP A 40 10.89 9.53 -1.30
C ASP A 40 9.71 9.41 -2.27
N ASN A 41 9.03 10.54 -2.55
CA ASN A 41 7.82 10.56 -3.38
C ASN A 41 6.72 9.58 -2.90
N CYS A 42 6.68 9.28 -1.60
CA CYS A 42 5.75 8.33 -1.02
C CYS A 42 4.29 8.82 -1.13
N ILE A 43 3.47 8.09 -1.88
CA ILE A 43 2.02 8.32 -1.99
C ILE A 43 1.28 7.38 -1.04
N LYS A 44 1.58 6.08 -1.12
CA LYS A 44 0.97 5.06 -0.27
C LYS A 44 1.94 3.91 -0.01
N THR A 45 2.14 3.62 1.27
CA THR A 45 2.90 2.46 1.74
C THR A 45 1.96 1.32 2.09
N VAL A 46 2.35 0.09 1.74
CA VAL A 46 1.72 -1.15 2.20
C VAL A 46 2.75 -1.97 2.95
N LEU A 47 2.38 -2.46 4.13
CA LEU A 47 3.21 -3.35 4.93
C LEU A 47 2.94 -4.80 4.55
N ILE A 48 4.00 -5.57 4.35
CA ILE A 48 3.94 -6.98 3.98
C ILE A 48 4.25 -7.81 5.23
N PRO A 49 3.26 -8.50 5.81
CA PRO A 49 3.51 -9.38 6.96
C PRO A 49 4.29 -10.63 6.54
N PRO A 50 5.02 -11.29 7.46
CA PRO A 50 5.78 -12.52 7.16
C PRO A 50 4.99 -13.65 6.52
N SER A 51 3.68 -13.71 6.79
CA SER A 51 2.78 -14.73 6.26
C SER A 51 2.28 -14.45 4.85
N ALA A 52 2.47 -13.23 4.32
CA ALA A 52 2.11 -12.90 2.95
C ALA A 52 3.19 -13.43 2.00
N ARG A 53 2.87 -14.44 1.20
CA ARG A 53 3.71 -14.84 0.06
C ARG A 53 3.70 -13.71 -0.97
N MET A 54 4.89 -13.25 -1.37
CA MET A 54 5.06 -12.45 -2.58
C MET A 54 4.90 -13.30 -3.83
#